data_AF-A0A1Y4DPF5-F1
#
_entry.id   AF-A0A1Y4DPF5-F1
#
_cell.length_a   1.000
_cell.length_b   1.000
_cell.length_c   1.000
_cell.angle_alpha   90.00
_cell.angle_beta   90.00
_cell.angle_gamma   90.00
#
_symmetry.space_group_name_H-M   'P 1'
#
loop_
_entity.id
_entity.type
_entity.pdbx_description
1 polymer ?
#
loop_
_entity_poly.entity_id
_entity_poly.type
_entity_poly.pdbx_seq_one_letter_code
_entity_poly.pdbx_strand_id
1 'polypeptide(L)'
;MERAMKKGFTLIELLTVVLIVAILSGVALPQYRKVVEKAHASEAQAMLRTIYDSSERLAGEFGFRSYAALVAQKGQTNYSFPRMDMFDSSNLPTGCSLVDSNRTLQCSRFSYTALVNENGVAYVKAEKRTDPYKGVSFYFDRENQQLYCKEPDASSEACDIFGLDTL
;
A
#
# COMPACT_ATOMS: atom_id res chain seq x y z
N MET A 1 -10.86 -12.30 -65.32
CA MET A 1 -11.05 -12.15 -63.86
C MET A 1 -9.96 -12.96 -63.18
N GLU A 2 -8.87 -12.31 -62.78
CA GLU A 2 -7.74 -12.95 -62.11
C GLU A 2 -8.18 -13.34 -60.69
N ARG A 3 -8.25 -14.64 -60.40
CA ARG A 3 -8.56 -15.12 -59.04
C ARG A 3 -7.27 -15.03 -58.21
N ALA A 4 -7.18 -14.03 -57.35
CA ALA A 4 -6.13 -13.95 -56.34
C ALA A 4 -6.14 -15.24 -55.51
N MET A 5 -5.05 -16.01 -55.58
CA MET A 5 -4.88 -17.19 -54.73
C MET A 5 -4.86 -16.73 -53.26
N LYS A 6 -5.90 -17.11 -52.50
CA LYS A 6 -5.91 -16.93 -51.06
C LYS A 6 -4.79 -17.81 -50.47
N LYS A 7 -3.69 -17.22 -50.01
CA LYS A 7 -2.67 -17.92 -49.22
C LYS A 7 -3.36 -18.49 -47.98
N GLY A 8 -3.39 -19.82 -47.88
CA GLY A 8 -3.87 -20.52 -46.68
C GLY A 8 -2.83 -20.44 -45.56
N PHE A 9 -3.30 -20.28 -44.32
CA PHE A 9 -2.47 -20.31 -43.12
C PHE A 9 -1.95 -21.73 -42.90
N THR A 10 -0.65 -21.89 -42.64
CA THR A 10 -0.08 -23.23 -42.44
C THR A 10 -0.26 -23.68 -40.98
N LEU A 11 -0.51 -24.98 -40.77
CA LEU A 11 -0.57 -25.56 -39.42
C LEU A 11 0.74 -25.36 -38.64
N ILE A 12 1.86 -25.34 -39.34
CA ILE A 12 3.19 -25.13 -38.76
C ILE A 12 3.42 -23.67 -38.31
N GLU A 13 2.88 -22.68 -39.03
CA GLU A 13 2.86 -21.27 -38.56
C GLU A 13 2.07 -21.16 -37.26
N LEU A 14 0.91 -21.83 -37.16
CA LEU A 14 0.12 -21.77 -35.93
C LEU A 14 0.85 -22.41 -34.75
N LEU A 15 1.47 -23.57 -34.96
CA LEU A 15 2.22 -24.29 -33.93
C LEU A 15 3.44 -23.51 -33.42
N THR A 16 4.22 -22.91 -34.32
CA THR A 16 5.41 -22.13 -33.94
C THR A 16 5.03 -20.84 -33.20
N VAL A 17 3.94 -20.18 -33.59
CA VAL A 17 3.44 -18.98 -32.87
C VAL A 17 3.00 -19.34 -31.44
N VAL A 18 2.23 -20.41 -31.26
CA VAL A 18 1.79 -20.85 -29.93
C VAL A 18 2.99 -21.27 -29.07
N LEU A 19 3.99 -21.95 -29.64
CA LEU A 19 5.23 -22.30 -28.97
C LEU A 19 5.98 -21.06 -28.44
N ILE A 20 6.15 -20.03 -29.27
CA ILE A 20 6.86 -18.80 -28.88
C ILE A 20 6.09 -18.07 -27.77
N VAL A 21 4.76 -17.93 -27.91
CA VAL A 21 3.91 -17.27 -26.89
C VAL A 21 3.92 -18.05 -25.56
N ALA A 22 3.99 -19.39 -25.61
CA ALA A 22 4.10 -20.21 -24.41
C ALA A 22 5.39 -19.93 -23.64
N ILE A 23 6.53 -19.80 -24.32
CA ILE A 23 7.82 -19.48 -23.68
C ILE A 23 7.82 -18.06 -23.12
N LEU A 24 7.35 -17.08 -23.90
CA LEU A 24 7.32 -15.67 -23.46
C LEU A 24 6.39 -15.46 -22.27
N SER A 25 5.22 -16.11 -22.26
CA SER A 25 4.25 -15.95 -21.17
C SER A 25 4.75 -16.47 -19.82
N GLY A 26 5.61 -17.51 -19.82
CA GLY A 26 6.23 -18.06 -18.61
C GLY A 26 7.08 -17.05 -17.85
N VAL A 27 7.82 -16.18 -18.55
CA VAL A 27 8.68 -15.15 -17.93
C VAL A 27 7.95 -13.83 -17.72
N ALA A 28 7.08 -13.45 -18.66
CA ALA A 28 6.38 -12.17 -18.63
C ALA A 28 5.38 -12.06 -17.48
N LEU A 29 4.67 -13.14 -17.15
CA LEU A 29 3.61 -13.10 -16.13
C LEU A 29 4.10 -12.78 -14.71
N PRO A 30 5.13 -13.44 -14.15
CA PRO A 30 5.63 -13.10 -12.82
C PRO A 30 6.24 -11.69 -12.77
N GLN A 31 6.91 -11.25 -13.84
CA GLN A 31 7.45 -9.89 -13.92
C GLN A 31 6.34 -8.84 -13.93
N TYR A 32 5.28 -9.05 -14.72
CA TYR A 32 4.14 -8.15 -14.76
C TYR A 32 3.46 -8.00 -13.39
N ARG A 33 3.30 -9.12 -12.65
CA ARG A 33 2.75 -9.09 -11.27
C ARG A 33 3.59 -8.20 -10.35
N LYS A 34 4.93 -8.30 -10.40
CA LYS A 34 5.81 -7.45 -9.58
C LYS A 34 5.63 -5.95 -9.89
N VAL A 35 5.51 -5.60 -11.18
CA VAL A 35 5.30 -4.20 -11.60
C VAL A 35 3.97 -3.65 -11.08
N VAL A 36 2.89 -4.42 -11.19
CA VAL A 36 1.57 -4.04 -10.68
C VAL A 36 1.59 -3.88 -9.15
N GLU A 37 2.24 -4.79 -8.42
CA GLU A 37 2.38 -4.67 -6.97
C GLU A 37 3.20 -3.44 -6.55
N LYS A 38 4.24 -3.10 -7.31
CA LYS A 38 5.00 -1.86 -7.09
C LYS A 38 4.16 -0.61 -7.32
N ALA A 39 3.30 -0.61 -8.34
CA ALA A 39 2.37 0.50 -8.59
C ALA A 39 1.38 0.67 -7.42
N HIS A 40 0.83 -0.44 -6.91
CA HIS A 40 -0.05 -0.42 -5.73
C HIS A 40 0.67 0.04 -4.46
N ALA A 41 1.93 -0.32 -4.27
CA ALA A 41 2.72 0.17 -3.15
C ALA A 41 2.97 1.68 -3.26
N SER A 42 3.26 2.21 -4.45
CA SER A 42 3.41 3.65 -4.67
C SER A 42 2.12 4.43 -4.38
N GLU A 43 0.96 3.89 -4.77
CA GLU A 43 -0.35 4.45 -4.42
C GLU A 43 -0.55 4.49 -2.89
N ALA A 44 -0.21 3.39 -2.20
CA ALA A 44 -0.32 3.32 -0.75
C ALA A 44 0.62 4.31 -0.05
N GLN A 45 1.83 4.52 -0.57
CA GLN A 45 2.77 5.51 -0.05
C GLN A 45 2.24 6.95 -0.20
N ALA A 46 1.56 7.27 -1.30
CA ALA A 46 0.93 8.57 -1.48
C ALA A 46 -0.24 8.78 -0.50
N MET A 47 -1.04 7.73 -0.29
CA MET A 47 -2.15 7.76 0.68
C MET A 47 -1.63 7.89 2.12
N LEU A 48 -0.55 7.18 2.47
CA LEU A 48 0.12 7.29 3.76
C LEU A 48 0.51 8.73 4.10
N ARG A 49 1.18 9.42 3.16
CA ARG A 49 1.58 10.83 3.33
C ARG A 49 0.37 11.74 3.53
N THR A 50 -0.69 11.54 2.74
CA THR A 50 -1.92 12.32 2.87
C THR A 50 -2.59 12.12 4.24
N ILE A 51 -2.66 10.87 4.71
CA ILE A 51 -3.20 10.54 6.04
C ILE A 51 -2.34 11.18 7.12
N TYR A 52 -1.02 11.11 6.98
CA TYR A 52 -0.10 11.74 7.91
C TYR A 52 -0.33 13.25 8.02
N ASP A 53 -0.28 13.98 6.90
CA ASP A 53 -0.47 15.43 6.86
C ASP A 53 -1.80 15.87 7.49
N SER A 54 -2.86 15.08 7.28
CA SER A 54 -4.16 15.36 7.88
C SER A 54 -4.19 15.12 9.38
N SER A 55 -3.49 14.09 9.86
CA SER A 55 -3.42 13.76 11.28
C SER A 55 -2.65 14.84 12.04
N GLU A 56 -1.68 15.50 11.38
CA GLU A 56 -0.98 16.67 11.92
C GLU A 56 -1.90 17.89 11.99
N ARG A 57 -2.65 18.18 10.91
CA ARG A 57 -3.63 19.29 10.92
C ARG A 57 -4.65 19.12 12.05
N LEU A 58 -5.16 17.90 12.22
CA LEU A 58 -6.11 17.56 13.26
C LEU A 58 -5.50 17.72 14.66
N ALA A 59 -4.27 17.26 14.87
CA ALA A 59 -3.58 17.44 16.15
C ALA A 59 -3.43 18.93 16.51
N GLY A 60 -3.14 19.78 15.51
CA GLY A 60 -3.11 21.23 15.65
C GLY A 60 -4.47 21.84 16.02
N GLU A 61 -5.56 21.37 15.38
CA GLU A 61 -6.93 21.83 15.68
C GLU A 61 -7.34 21.52 17.13
N PHE A 62 -6.98 20.35 17.63
CA PHE A 62 -7.24 19.98 19.02
C PHE A 62 -6.36 20.72 20.05
N GLY A 63 -5.46 21.60 19.61
CA GLY A 63 -4.60 22.39 20.49
C GLY A 63 -3.42 21.62 21.08
N PHE A 64 -3.13 20.42 20.57
CA PHE A 64 -1.97 19.66 21.00
C PHE A 64 -0.71 20.19 20.29
N ARG A 65 0.15 20.87 21.05
CA ARG A 65 1.43 21.41 20.56
C ARG A 65 2.46 20.33 20.25
N SER A 66 2.33 19.16 20.87
CA SER A 66 3.12 17.98 20.56
C SER A 66 2.34 16.70 20.85
N TYR A 67 2.61 15.66 20.06
CA TYR A 67 2.08 14.32 20.28
C TYR A 67 2.58 13.68 21.59
N ALA A 68 3.70 14.16 22.14
CA ALA A 68 4.19 13.77 23.47
C ALA A 68 3.26 14.23 24.61
N ALA A 69 2.69 15.44 24.50
CA ALA A 69 1.73 15.95 25.47
C ALA A 69 0.41 15.14 25.45
N LEU A 70 0.01 14.64 24.28
CA LEU A 70 -1.14 13.75 24.10
C LEU A 70 -0.96 12.41 24.83
N VAL A 71 0.18 11.75 24.63
CA VAL A 71 0.50 10.47 25.28
C VAL A 71 0.58 10.65 26.79
N ALA A 72 1.22 11.73 27.26
CA ALA A 72 1.32 12.06 28.68
C ALA A 72 -0.05 12.32 29.34
N GLN A 73 -1.00 12.93 28.62
CA GLN A 73 -2.32 13.24 29.15
C GLN A 73 -3.29 12.05 29.13
N LYS A 74 -3.11 11.10 28.19
CA LYS A 74 -3.97 9.91 28.06
C LYS A 74 -3.42 8.67 28.78
N GLY A 75 -2.14 8.64 29.14
CA GLY A 75 -1.52 7.52 29.87
C GLY A 75 -1.50 6.20 29.09
N GLN A 76 -1.59 6.24 27.76
CA GLN A 76 -1.56 5.07 26.89
C GLN A 76 -0.32 5.09 26.00
N THR A 77 0.45 4.01 26.03
CA THR A 77 1.51 3.73 25.08
C THR A 77 0.87 3.26 23.77
N ASN A 78 1.21 3.87 22.63
CA ASN A 78 0.58 3.60 21.32
C ASN A 78 -0.88 4.09 21.20
N TYR A 79 -1.10 5.40 21.36
CA TYR A 79 -2.40 6.01 21.11
C TYR A 79 -2.72 6.02 19.60
N SER A 80 -3.95 5.70 19.22
CA SER A 80 -4.43 5.84 17.84
C SER A 80 -5.71 6.67 17.84
N PHE A 81 -5.81 7.59 16.88
CA PHE A 81 -6.90 8.55 16.84
C PHE A 81 -8.19 7.87 16.34
N PRO A 82 -9.33 7.99 17.07
CA PRO A 82 -10.66 7.54 16.60
C PRO A 82 -11.25 8.45 15.52
N ARG A 83 -10.49 9.50 15.15
CA ARG A 83 -10.83 10.49 14.15
C ARG A 83 -10.00 10.26 12.89
N MET A 84 -10.32 9.17 12.19
CA MET A 84 -9.99 9.04 10.76
C MET A 84 -11.02 9.76 9.88
N ASP A 85 -11.85 10.61 10.47
CA ASP A 85 -12.84 11.50 9.84
C ASP A 85 -12.22 12.59 8.95
N MET A 86 -10.88 12.58 8.73
CA MET A 86 -10.31 13.11 7.49
C MET A 86 -11.07 12.55 6.26
N PHE A 87 -11.56 11.32 6.37
CA PHE A 87 -12.61 10.79 5.50
C PHE A 87 -13.86 10.52 6.36
N ASP A 88 -14.88 11.37 6.27
CA ASP A 88 -16.22 10.98 6.75
C ASP A 88 -16.64 9.70 6.00
N SER A 89 -17.43 8.84 6.66
CA SER A 89 -18.15 7.69 6.07
C SER A 89 -18.80 7.99 4.71
N SER A 90 -19.13 9.26 4.45
CA SER A 90 -19.70 9.78 3.21
C SER A 90 -18.71 10.10 2.09
N ASN A 91 -17.40 10.26 2.39
CA ASN A 91 -16.35 10.73 1.48
C ASN A 91 -15.10 9.82 1.47
N LEU A 92 -15.27 8.52 1.69
CA LEU A 92 -14.17 7.57 1.56
C LEU A 92 -13.80 7.31 0.09
N PRO A 93 -12.51 7.05 -0.20
CA PRO A 93 -12.12 6.46 -1.46
C PRO A 93 -12.89 5.16 -1.73
N THR A 94 -13.20 4.90 -3.01
CA THR A 94 -13.98 3.72 -3.38
C THR A 94 -13.31 2.43 -2.90
N GLY A 95 -14.07 1.57 -2.21
CA GLY A 95 -13.55 0.31 -1.67
C GLY A 95 -12.78 0.46 -0.36
N CYS A 96 -12.93 1.59 0.33
CA CYS A 96 -12.44 1.81 1.69
C CYS A 96 -13.60 1.94 2.70
N SER A 97 -13.37 1.46 3.91
CA SER A 97 -14.30 1.53 5.05
C SER A 97 -13.54 1.81 6.34
N LEU A 98 -14.15 2.55 7.25
CA LEU A 98 -13.60 2.74 8.60
C LEU A 98 -13.90 1.53 9.48
N VAL A 99 -12.90 1.04 10.22
CA VAL A 99 -12.95 -0.14 11.10
C VAL A 99 -12.28 0.23 12.45
N ASP A 100 -12.42 -0.64 13.46
CA ASP A 100 -11.85 -0.47 14.80
C ASP A 100 -12.29 0.84 15.48
N SER A 101 -13.60 1.11 15.50
CA SER A 101 -14.16 2.35 16.04
C SER A 101 -13.60 3.60 15.34
N ASN A 102 -13.53 3.57 14.00
CA ASN A 102 -13.03 4.64 13.14
C ASN A 102 -11.54 4.99 13.33
N ARG A 103 -10.74 4.00 13.74
CA ARG A 103 -9.29 4.14 13.94
C ARG A 103 -8.46 3.61 12.77
N THR A 104 -9.05 2.72 11.98
CA THR A 104 -8.39 2.03 10.88
C THR A 104 -9.16 2.26 9.58
N LEU A 105 -8.46 2.71 8.54
CA LEU A 105 -9.02 2.94 7.21
C LEU A 105 -8.70 1.69 6.41
N GLN A 106 -9.68 0.83 6.29
CA GLN A 106 -9.53 -0.45 5.64
C GLN A 106 -9.95 -0.34 4.18
N CYS A 107 -8.98 -0.34 3.28
CA CYS A 107 -9.21 -0.39 1.85
C CYS A 107 -9.10 -1.83 1.30
N SER A 108 -9.40 -1.99 0.02
CA SER A 108 -9.39 -3.28 -0.67
C SER A 108 -8.02 -3.98 -0.65
N ARG A 109 -6.92 -3.21 -0.74
CA ARG A 109 -5.54 -3.76 -0.77
C ARG A 109 -4.71 -3.47 0.48
N PHE A 110 -4.97 -2.34 1.14
CA PHE A 110 -4.19 -1.83 2.27
C PHE A 110 -5.10 -1.41 3.42
N SER A 111 -4.59 -1.53 4.64
CA SER A 111 -5.20 -1.02 5.86
C SER A 111 -4.32 0.09 6.42
N TYR A 112 -4.86 1.27 6.70
CA TYR A 112 -4.09 2.39 7.23
C TYR A 112 -4.47 2.67 8.68
N THR A 113 -3.49 2.96 9.52
CA THR A 113 -3.71 3.34 10.92
C THR A 113 -2.74 4.44 11.32
N ALA A 114 -3.24 5.53 11.89
CA ALA A 114 -2.42 6.58 12.48
C ALA A 114 -2.21 6.32 13.98
N LEU A 115 -0.95 6.26 14.41
CA LEU A 115 -0.52 5.90 15.75
C LEU A 115 0.48 6.92 16.29
N VAL A 116 0.59 6.99 17.61
CA VAL A 116 1.57 7.81 18.33
C VAL A 116 2.33 6.92 19.30
N ASN A 117 3.65 6.85 19.14
CA ASN A 117 4.50 6.04 20.00
C ASN A 117 4.61 6.64 21.41
N GLU A 118 5.16 5.88 22.36
CA GLU A 118 5.39 6.29 23.75
C GLU A 118 6.23 7.57 23.86
N ASN A 119 7.17 7.74 22.93
CA ASN A 119 8.02 8.92 22.82
C ASN A 119 7.29 10.16 22.28
N GLY A 120 5.99 10.06 21.97
CA GLY A 120 5.23 11.14 21.39
C GLY A 120 5.57 11.42 19.92
N VAL A 121 6.03 10.42 19.19
CA VAL A 121 6.26 10.51 17.74
C VAL A 121 5.05 9.92 17.04
N ALA A 122 4.37 10.72 16.21
CA ALA A 122 3.29 10.24 15.37
C ALA A 122 3.85 9.54 14.13
N TYR A 123 3.31 8.38 13.82
CA TYR A 123 3.63 7.62 12.62
C TYR A 123 2.35 7.02 12.06
N VAL A 124 2.30 6.87 10.73
CA VAL A 124 1.19 6.19 10.07
C VAL A 124 1.73 4.88 9.53
N LYS A 125 0.99 3.79 9.76
CA LYS A 125 1.28 2.49 9.19
C LYS A 125 0.27 2.13 8.10
N ALA A 126 0.71 1.47 7.04
CA ALA A 126 -0.13 0.83 6.05
C ALA A 126 0.21 -0.66 5.97
N GLU A 127 -0.76 -1.53 6.20
CA GLU A 127 -0.59 -2.97 6.17
C GLU A 127 -1.24 -3.55 4.92
N LYS A 128 -0.48 -4.34 4.14
CA LYS A 128 -1.02 -5.00 2.97
C LYS A 128 -1.96 -6.14 3.36
N ARG A 129 -3.14 -6.16 2.77
CA ARG A 129 -4.21 -7.14 3.07
C ARG A 129 -4.30 -8.28 2.06
N THR A 130 -3.60 -8.17 0.94
CA THR A 130 -3.74 -9.05 -0.23
C THR A 130 -2.48 -9.88 -0.46
N ASP A 131 -2.67 -11.14 -0.85
CA ASP A 131 -1.59 -12.02 -1.29
C ASP A 131 -0.88 -11.45 -2.54
N PRO A 132 0.41 -11.79 -2.78
CA PRO A 132 1.26 -12.70 -2.01
C PRO A 132 2.02 -12.05 -0.84
N TYR A 133 1.87 -10.74 -0.62
CA TYR A 133 2.65 -9.97 0.37
C TYR A 133 1.79 -9.50 1.55
N LYS A 134 0.79 -10.30 1.93
CA LYS A 134 -0.12 -9.96 3.03
C LYS A 134 0.66 -9.85 4.34
N GLY A 135 0.36 -8.83 5.14
CA GLY A 135 1.01 -8.56 6.43
C GLY A 135 2.23 -7.63 6.35
N VAL A 136 2.75 -7.35 5.15
CA VAL A 136 3.81 -6.35 4.97
C VAL A 136 3.29 -4.98 5.38
N SER A 137 4.04 -4.32 6.26
CA SER A 137 3.67 -3.05 6.87
C SER A 137 4.62 -1.95 6.44
N PHE A 138 4.09 -0.88 5.86
CA PHE A 138 4.82 0.34 5.56
C PHE A 138 4.64 1.34 6.69
N TYR A 139 5.71 2.00 7.09
CA TYR A 139 5.73 3.03 8.12
C TYR A 139 6.17 4.34 7.50
N PHE A 140 5.52 5.43 7.87
CA PHE A 140 5.94 6.77 7.53
C PHE A 140 6.32 7.52 8.80
N ASP A 141 7.60 7.90 8.90
CA ASP A 141 8.13 8.71 10.00
C ASP A 141 8.33 10.17 9.56
N ARG A 142 8.01 11.08 10.47
CA ARG A 142 8.16 12.52 10.34
C ARG A 142 9.61 12.98 10.30
N GLU A 143 10.46 12.49 11.20
CA GLU A 143 11.76 13.13 11.46
C GLU A 143 12.67 13.05 10.24
N ASN A 144 12.58 11.95 9.50
CA ASN A 144 13.40 11.70 8.33
C ASN A 144 12.62 11.86 7.01
N GLN A 145 11.31 12.09 7.05
CA GLN A 145 10.39 11.99 5.89
C GLN A 145 10.60 10.71 5.06
N GLN A 146 11.03 9.65 5.73
CA GLN A 146 11.40 8.37 5.14
C GLN A 146 10.25 7.37 5.30
N LEU A 147 10.07 6.57 4.26
CA LEU A 147 9.16 5.44 4.25
C LEU A 147 9.98 4.20 4.57
N TYR A 148 9.57 3.49 5.60
CA TYR A 148 10.17 2.22 5.97
C TYR A 148 9.22 1.08 5.68
N CYS A 149 9.76 -0.10 5.45
CA CYS A 149 9.01 -1.31 5.24
C CYS A 149 9.40 -2.35 6.30
N LYS A 150 8.41 -3.04 6.85
CA LYS A 150 8.60 -4.14 7.77
C LYS A 150 7.86 -5.36 7.24
N GLU A 151 8.59 -6.45 7.23
CA GLU A 151 8.09 -7.73 6.76
C GLU A 151 7.44 -8.52 7.90
N PRO A 152 6.40 -9.31 7.60
CA PRO A 152 5.79 -10.18 8.59
C PRO A 152 6.71 -11.35 8.97
N ASP A 153 7.53 -11.81 8.02
CA ASP A 153 8.46 -12.93 8.17
C ASP A 153 9.85 -12.52 7.64
N ALA A 154 10.91 -12.89 8.36
CA ALA A 154 12.30 -12.53 8.03
C ALA A 154 12.86 -13.14 6.72
N SER A 155 12.05 -13.95 6.01
CA SER A 155 12.42 -14.63 4.77
C SER A 155 11.72 -14.06 3.53
N SER A 156 10.86 -13.05 3.67
CA SER A 156 10.28 -12.39 2.52
C SER A 156 11.26 -11.37 1.92
N GLU A 157 11.20 -11.14 0.61
CA GLU A 157 11.93 -10.05 -0.08
C GLU A 157 10.93 -8.98 -0.53
N ALA A 158 9.85 -8.81 0.23
CA ALA A 158 8.75 -7.94 -0.15
C ALA A 158 9.19 -6.48 -0.15
N CYS A 159 9.96 -6.06 0.85
CA CYS A 159 10.43 -4.67 0.95
C CYS A 159 11.34 -4.27 -0.22
N ASP A 160 12.22 -5.18 -0.67
CA ASP A 160 13.07 -4.98 -1.85
C ASP A 160 12.26 -4.80 -3.13
N ILE A 161 11.19 -5.59 -3.29
CA ILE A 161 10.30 -5.50 -4.46
C ILE A 161 9.56 -4.17 -4.47
N PHE A 162 9.19 -3.66 -3.29
CA PHE A 162 8.57 -2.34 -3.14
C PHE A 162 9.57 -1.19 -3.22
N GLY A 163 10.88 -1.47 -3.13
CA GLY A 163 11.95 -0.46 -3.19
C GLY A 163 11.94 0.48 -1.99
N LEU A 164 11.62 -0.06 -0.81
CA LEU A 164 11.59 0.67 0.45
C LEU A 164 12.68 0.14 1.38
N ASP A 165 13.28 1.04 2.15
CA ASP A 165 14.26 0.67 3.16
C ASP A 165 13.58 -0.13 4.29
N THR A 166 14.22 -1.20 4.75
CA THR A 166 13.71 -2.02 5.85
C THR A 166 13.90 -1.32 7.19
N LEU A 167 12.92 -1.47 8.09
CA LEU A 167 12.96 -0.94 9.46
C LEU A 167 13.78 -1.82 10.42
#